data_AF-A0A3D8IZI7-F1
#
_entry.id   AF-A0A3D8IZI7-F1
#
_cell.length_a   1.000
_cell.length_b   1.000
_cell.length_c   1.000
_cell.angle_alpha   90.00
_cell.angle_beta   90.00
_cell.angle_gamma   90.00
#
_symmetry.space_group_name_H-M   'P 1'
#
loop_
_entity.id
_entity.type
_entity.pdbx_description
1 polymer ?
#
loop_
_entity_poly.entity_id
_entity_poly.type
_entity_poly.pdbx_seq_one_letter_code
_entity_poly.pdbx_strand_id
1 'polypeptide(L)'
;MNEIGEALFKDRNNKSLRIEKISYNQKEQRLFVNASLYFDNVSQEVWGYRIGGYQVLDKYLKSHKGEEIDFKYFTKIILALHKSLEIESQIARVELC
;
A
#
# COMPACT_ATOMS: atom_id res chain seq x y z
N MET A 1 -12.41 5.76 11.97
CA MET A 1 -11.15 5.15 11.52
C MET A 1 -11.22 5.10 10.00
N ASN A 2 -10.20 5.61 9.31
CA ASN A 2 -10.13 5.55 7.85
C ASN A 2 -10.00 4.08 7.39
N GLU A 3 -10.40 3.78 6.16
CA GLU A 3 -10.29 2.42 5.62
C GLU A 3 -8.82 2.08 5.29
N ILE A 4 -8.48 0.78 5.27
CA ILE A 4 -7.11 0.33 4.93
C ILE A 4 -6.85 0.62 3.46
N GLY A 5 -5.81 1.40 3.18
CA GLY A 5 -5.47 1.81 1.83
C GLY A 5 -6.44 2.83 1.25
N GLU A 6 -7.08 3.66 2.07
CA GLU A 6 -7.87 4.79 1.58
C GLU A 6 -6.96 5.82 0.89
N ALA A 7 -7.33 6.24 -0.32
CA ALA A 7 -6.56 7.22 -1.09
C ALA A 7 -6.93 8.65 -0.69
N LEU A 8 -5.96 9.40 -0.17
CA LEU A 8 -6.12 10.76 0.33
C LEU A 8 -5.07 11.69 -0.28
N PHE A 9 -5.34 13.00 -0.25
CA PHE A 9 -4.43 14.02 -0.73
C PHE A 9 -3.94 14.87 0.44
N LYS A 10 -2.62 15.05 0.52
CA LYS A 10 -1.98 15.93 1.51
C LYS A 10 -2.23 17.41 1.17
N ASP A 11 -2.17 17.76 -0.10
CA ASP A 11 -2.45 19.10 -0.61
C ASP A 11 -3.80 19.10 -1.33
N ARG A 12 -4.73 19.94 -0.86
CA ARG A 12 -6.09 20.07 -1.42
C ARG A 12 -6.10 20.64 -2.85
N ASN A 13 -5.06 21.38 -3.23
CA ASN A 13 -4.91 21.99 -4.55
C ASN A 13 -4.19 21.07 -5.53
N ASN A 14 -3.38 20.14 -5.04
CA ASN A 14 -2.69 19.16 -5.87
C ASN A 14 -3.41 17.80 -5.81
N LYS A 15 -4.29 17.58 -6.79
CA LYS A 15 -5.02 16.32 -6.98
C LYS A 15 -4.41 15.43 -8.06
N SER A 16 -3.10 15.50 -8.27
CA SER A 16 -2.42 14.65 -9.25
C SER A 16 -2.60 13.18 -8.91
N LEU A 17 -3.08 12.40 -9.89
CA LEU A 17 -3.18 10.94 -9.82
C LEU A 17 -1.94 10.24 -10.37
N ARG A 18 -0.96 11.01 -10.88
CA ARG A 18 0.21 10.43 -11.53
C ARG A 18 1.15 9.80 -10.51
N ILE A 19 1.68 8.63 -10.84
CA ILE A 19 2.71 7.95 -10.05
C ILE A 19 4.06 8.57 -10.39
N GLU A 20 4.71 9.18 -9.41
CA GLU A 20 5.93 9.98 -9.64
C GLU A 20 7.04 9.63 -8.66
N LYS A 21 6.75 9.83 -7.37
CA LYS A 21 7.72 9.66 -6.28
C LYS A 21 7.09 8.84 -5.18
N ILE A 22 7.49 7.58 -5.12
CA ILE A 22 7.05 6.63 -4.11
C ILE A 22 7.82 6.91 -2.82
N SER A 23 7.12 7.05 -1.71
CA SER A 23 7.75 7.13 -0.38
C SER A 23 6.81 6.60 0.69
N TYR A 24 7.35 5.92 1.69
CA TYR A 24 6.57 5.37 2.79
C TYR A 24 6.94 6.05 4.11
N ASN A 25 5.93 6.55 4.82
CA ASN A 25 6.07 7.08 6.17
C ASN A 25 5.58 6.03 7.18
N GLN A 26 6.52 5.35 7.83
CA GLN A 26 6.23 4.30 8.80
C GLN A 26 5.51 4.82 10.05
N LYS A 27 5.82 6.04 10.51
CA LYS A 27 5.20 6.61 11.73
C LYS A 27 3.71 6.89 11.52
N GLU A 28 3.35 7.34 10.33
CA GLU A 28 1.96 7.65 9.97
C GLU A 28 1.27 6.50 9.22
N GLN A 29 1.99 5.42 8.88
CA GLN A 29 1.50 4.31 8.05
C GLN A 29 0.94 4.80 6.69
N ARG A 30 1.66 5.71 6.04
CA ARG A 30 1.24 6.34 4.78
C ARG A 30 2.15 5.97 3.63
N LEU A 31 1.56 5.50 2.53
CA LEU A 31 2.25 5.22 1.27
C LEU A 31 1.95 6.32 0.25
N PHE A 32 2.92 7.19 0.01
CA PHE A 32 2.85 8.22 -1.01
C PHE A 32 3.21 7.65 -2.38
N VAL A 33 2.44 8.04 -3.40
CA VAL A 33 2.74 7.76 -4.81
C VAL A 33 3.24 9.00 -5.56
N ASN A 34 2.96 10.17 -5.02
CA ASN A 34 3.53 11.46 -5.41
C ASN A 34 3.57 12.41 -4.19
N ALA A 35 3.84 13.70 -4.42
CA ALA A 35 3.97 14.69 -3.34
C ALA A 35 2.68 14.94 -2.54
N SER A 36 1.50 14.65 -3.13
CA SER A 36 0.19 14.90 -2.52
C SER A 36 -0.60 13.61 -2.26
N LEU A 37 -0.74 12.73 -3.26
CA LEU A 37 -1.53 11.52 -3.16
C LEU A 37 -0.81 10.44 -2.33
N TYR A 38 -1.52 9.95 -1.31
CA TYR A 38 -1.08 8.84 -0.47
C TYR A 38 -2.21 7.88 -0.13
N PHE A 39 -1.84 6.67 0.24
CA PHE A 39 -2.72 5.64 0.79
C PHE A 39 -2.51 5.59 2.30
N ASP A 40 -3.57 5.78 3.07
CA ASP A 40 -3.57 5.81 4.53
C ASP A 40 -3.74 4.40 5.12
N ASN A 41 -3.35 4.21 6.39
CA ASN A 41 -3.44 2.92 7.10
C ASN A 41 -2.76 1.74 6.40
N VAL A 42 -1.64 1.99 5.70
CA VAL A 42 -0.82 0.94 5.10
C VAL A 42 0.23 0.52 6.14
N SER A 43 0.01 -0.62 6.80
CA SER A 43 0.95 -1.11 7.81
C SER A 43 2.34 -1.39 7.22
N GLN A 44 3.36 -1.45 8.08
CA GLN A 44 4.72 -1.69 7.64
C GLN A 44 4.87 -3.08 7.00
N GLU A 45 4.14 -4.05 7.53
CA GLU A 45 4.08 -5.43 7.05
C GLU A 45 3.45 -5.49 5.66
N VAL A 46 2.37 -4.73 5.42
CA VAL A 46 1.74 -4.63 4.09
C VAL A 46 2.67 -3.96 3.10
N TRP A 47 3.31 -2.85 3.48
CA TRP A 47 4.30 -2.19 2.64
C TRP A 47 5.47 -3.11 2.31
N GLY A 48 5.98 -3.82 3.33
CA GLY A 48 7.12 -4.73 3.24
C GLY A 48 6.79 -6.12 2.68
N TYR A 49 5.54 -6.40 2.33
CA TYR A 49 5.10 -7.71 1.86
C TYR A 49 5.83 -8.11 0.57
N ARG A 50 6.41 -9.31 0.55
CA ARG A 50 7.22 -9.82 -0.55
C ARG A 50 6.69 -11.15 -1.06
N ILE A 51 6.71 -11.30 -2.39
CA ILE A 51 6.51 -12.58 -3.06
C ILE A 51 7.77 -12.86 -3.88
N GLY A 52 8.51 -13.90 -3.48
CA GLY A 52 9.87 -14.12 -3.96
C GLY A 52 10.78 -12.94 -3.61
N GLY A 53 11.57 -12.46 -4.58
CA GLY A 53 12.47 -11.31 -4.39
C GLY A 53 11.80 -9.95 -4.44
N TYR A 54 10.51 -9.86 -4.80
CA TYR A 54 9.84 -8.60 -5.08
C TYR A 54 8.96 -8.14 -3.93
N GLN A 55 9.12 -6.87 -3.52
CA GLN A 55 8.16 -6.18 -2.69
C GLN A 55 6.97 -5.74 -3.55
N VAL A 56 5.77 -6.24 -3.25
CA VAL A 56 4.64 -6.23 -4.18
C VAL A 56 4.20 -4.80 -4.54
N LEU A 57 3.95 -3.96 -3.52
CA LEU A 57 3.49 -2.59 -3.74
C LEU A 57 4.54 -1.71 -4.43
N ASP A 58 5.80 -1.81 -4.03
CA ASP A 58 6.91 -1.07 -4.65
C ASP A 58 7.10 -1.47 -6.13
N LYS A 59 7.09 -2.78 -6.42
CA LYS A 59 7.21 -3.30 -7.79
C LYS A 59 6.06 -2.81 -8.67
N TYR A 60 4.83 -2.84 -8.18
CA TYR A 60 3.66 -2.35 -8.90
C TYR A 60 3.82 -0.86 -9.26
N LEU A 61 4.07 -0.01 -8.26
CA LEU A 61 4.17 1.43 -8.45
C LEU A 61 5.34 1.82 -9.36
N LYS A 62 6.48 1.13 -9.27
CA LYS A 62 7.62 1.35 -10.17
C LYS A 62 7.32 0.97 -11.62
N SER A 63 6.55 -0.10 -11.83
CA SER A 63 6.22 -0.58 -13.18
C SER A 63 5.23 0.34 -13.90
N HIS A 64 4.41 1.08 -13.15
CA HIS A 64 3.41 2.04 -13.68
C HIS A 64 3.84 3.50 -13.48
N LYS A 65 5.15 3.76 -13.32
CA LYS A 65 5.64 5.11 -13.08
C LYS A 65 5.34 6.01 -14.28
N GLY A 66 4.73 7.17 -14.03
CA GLY A 66 4.29 8.13 -15.04
C GLY A 66 2.84 7.96 -15.48
N GLU A 67 2.21 6.83 -15.15
CA GLU A 67 0.79 6.58 -15.40
C GLU A 67 -0.10 7.17 -14.29
N GLU A 68 -1.39 7.35 -14.59
CA GLU A 68 -2.38 7.66 -13.56
C GLU A 68 -2.74 6.40 -12.78
N ILE A 69 -2.73 6.50 -11.46
CA ILE A 69 -3.07 5.37 -10.60
C ILE A 69 -4.59 5.16 -10.57
N ASP A 70 -5.02 3.92 -10.84
CA ASP A 70 -6.35 3.47 -10.44
C ASP A 70 -6.30 3.17 -8.93
N PHE A 71 -6.67 4.18 -8.13
CA PHE A 71 -6.68 4.06 -6.67
C PHE A 71 -7.63 2.96 -6.18
N LYS A 72 -8.76 2.70 -6.86
CA LYS A 72 -9.69 1.64 -6.43
C LYS A 72 -9.04 0.27 -6.61
N TYR A 73 -8.37 0.06 -7.74
CA TYR A 73 -7.65 -1.18 -7.98
C TYR A 73 -6.47 -1.33 -7.01
N PHE A 74 -5.68 -0.27 -6.83
CA PHE A 74 -4.53 -0.32 -5.93
C PHE A 74 -4.93 -0.54 -4.46
N THR A 75 -6.01 0.09 -3.99
CA THR A 75 -6.59 -0.19 -2.66
C THR A 75 -6.98 -1.67 -2.50
N LYS A 76 -7.53 -2.30 -3.54
CA LYS A 76 -7.81 -3.76 -3.51
C LYS A 76 -6.54 -4.59 -3.33
N ILE A 77 -5.42 -4.20 -3.96
CA ILE A 77 -4.13 -4.88 -3.76
C ILE A 77 -3.70 -4.74 -2.30
N ILE A 78 -3.73 -3.52 -1.74
CA ILE A 78 -3.37 -3.27 -0.33
C ILE A 78 -4.22 -4.14 0.60
N LEU A 79 -5.54 -4.15 0.39
CA LEU A 79 -6.49 -4.95 1.18
C LEU A 79 -6.22 -6.45 1.05
N ALA A 80 -5.92 -6.94 -0.15
CA ALA A 80 -5.59 -8.35 -0.37
C ALA A 80 -4.35 -8.75 0.44
N LEU A 81 -3.27 -7.96 0.38
CA LEU A 81 -2.04 -8.23 1.13
C LEU A 81 -2.27 -8.17 2.64
N HIS A 82 -3.08 -7.21 3.11
CA HIS A 82 -3.47 -7.13 4.51
C HIS A 82 -4.21 -8.40 4.96
N LYS A 83 -5.20 -8.87 4.18
CA LYS A 83 -5.92 -10.12 4.48
C LYS A 83 -5.04 -11.36 4.40
N SER A 84 -4.07 -11.40 3.49
CA SER A 84 -3.07 -12.46 3.44
C SER A 84 -2.27 -12.53 4.74
N LEU A 85 -1.78 -11.39 5.24
CA LEU A 85 -1.05 -11.32 6.51
C LEU A 85 -1.89 -11.76 7.71
N GLU A 86 -3.17 -11.38 7.75
CA GLU A 86 -4.09 -11.85 8.80
C GLU A 86 -4.22 -13.38 8.79
N ILE A 87 -4.41 -13.99 7.62
CA ILE A 87 -4.55 -15.43 7.45
C ILE A 87 -3.23 -16.15 7.78
N GLU A 88 -2.10 -15.66 7.28
CA GLU A 88 -0.77 -16.19 7.61
C GLU A 88 -0.51 -16.17 9.12
N SER A 89 -0.90 -15.10 9.82
CA SER A 89 -0.78 -15.01 11.27
C SER A 89 -1.65 -16.03 12.01
N GLN A 90 -2.85 -16.32 11.49
CA GLN A 90 -3.72 -17.36 12.06
C GLN A 90 -3.12 -18.76 11.86
N ILE A 91 -2.61 -19.05 10.65
CA ILE A 91 -1.95 -20.32 10.35
C ILE A 91 -0.72 -20.52 11.24
N ALA A 92 0.08 -19.48 11.46
CA ALA A 92 1.28 -19.55 12.30
C ALA A 92 1.01 -19.90 13.78
N ARG A 93 -0.24 -19.76 14.25
CA ARG A 93 -0.66 -20.10 15.62
C ARG A 93 -1.26 -21.50 15.75
N VAL A 94 -1.39 -22.24 14.65
CA VAL A 94 -1.84 -23.64 14.71
C VAL A 94 -0.77 -24.45 15.43
N GLU A 95 -1.13 -24.99 16.59
CA GLU A 95 -0.25 -25.88 17.35
C GLU A 95 -0.02 -27.17 16.57
N LEU A 96 1.25 -27.54 16.40
CA LEU A 96 1.63 -28.84 15.87
C LEU A 96 1.69 -29.81 17.06
N CYS A 97 0.83 -30.82 17.04
CA CYS A 97 0.77 -31.87 18.05
C CYS A 97 2.09 -32.65 18.17
#